data_AF-A0A8J3ZWJ5-F1
#
_entry.id   AF-A0A8J3ZWJ5-F1
#
_cell.length_a   1.000
_cell.length_b   1.000
_cell.length_c   1.000
_cell.angle_alpha   90.00
_cell.angle_beta   90.00
_cell.angle_gamma   90.00
#
_symmetry.space_group_name_H-M   'P 1'
#
loop_
_entity.id
_entity.type
_entity.pdbx_description
1 polymer ?
#
loop_
_entity_poly.entity_id
_entity_poly.type
_entity_poly.pdbx_seq_one_letter_code
_entity_poly.pdbx_strand_id
1 'polypeptide(L)'
;MAQTDRGIVTVHRRADGTAVVEIGSGVKQGRAVGVFARHVGVTSDKLRVDVALKSTGNLSYSEEIVEVFPDDKGTVYIRPLQDVTNL
;
A
#
# COMPACT_ATOMS: atom_id res chain seq x y z
N MET A 1 8.22 -17.41 -0.43
CA MET A 1 8.06 -16.09 -1.09
C MET A 1 6.78 -15.49 -0.55
N ALA A 2 6.84 -14.30 0.05
CA ALA A 2 5.64 -13.62 0.50
C ALA A 2 4.75 -13.26 -0.68
N GLN A 3 3.43 -13.30 -0.49
CA GLN A 3 2.48 -12.88 -1.51
C GLN A 3 2.74 -11.40 -1.85
N THR A 4 2.96 -11.12 -3.14
CA THR A 4 3.12 -9.76 -3.65
C THR A 4 1.84 -9.38 -4.38
N ASP A 5 1.17 -8.34 -3.90
CA ASP A 5 -0.02 -7.77 -4.51
C ASP A 5 0.37 -6.56 -5.36
N ARG A 6 -0.36 -6.34 -6.47
CA ARG A 6 -0.10 -5.25 -7.42
C ARG A 6 -1.37 -4.47 -7.68
N GLY A 7 -1.39 -3.17 -7.38
CA GLY A 7 -2.56 -2.35 -7.61
C GLY A 7 -2.39 -0.90 -7.19
N ILE A 8 -3.48 -0.14 -7.23
CA ILE A 8 -3.56 1.17 -6.61
C ILE A 8 -3.65 0.97 -5.10
N VAL A 9 -2.82 1.69 -4.36
CA VAL A 9 -2.72 1.54 -2.92
C VAL A 9 -3.30 2.74 -2.22
N THR A 10 -4.03 2.49 -1.14
CA THR A 10 -4.40 3.52 -0.17
C THR A 10 -3.90 3.15 1.22
N VAL A 11 -3.45 4.15 1.96
CA VAL A 11 -2.91 4.04 3.32
C VAL A 11 -3.75 4.93 4.22
N HIS A 12 -4.53 4.34 5.09
CA HIS A 12 -5.37 5.05 6.05
C HIS A 12 -4.69 5.00 7.42
N ARG A 13 -4.11 6.12 7.85
CA ARG A 13 -3.50 6.23 9.18
C ARG A 13 -4.58 6.48 10.22
N ARG A 14 -4.53 5.72 11.31
CA ARG A 14 -5.44 5.82 12.46
C ARG A 14 -4.79 6.62 13.58
N ALA A 15 -5.63 7.12 14.48
CA ALA A 15 -5.18 7.89 15.65
C ALA A 15 -4.35 7.05 16.64
N ASP A 16 -4.48 5.72 16.60
CA ASP A 16 -3.74 4.76 17.43
C ASP A 16 -2.31 4.49 16.92
N GLY A 17 -1.85 5.20 15.89
CA GLY A 17 -0.52 5.01 15.31
C GLY A 17 -0.40 3.82 14.34
N THR A 18 -1.50 3.13 14.07
CA THR A 18 -1.56 2.07 13.07
C THR A 18 -2.08 2.58 11.72
N ALA A 19 -1.90 1.77 10.68
CA ALA A 19 -2.39 2.02 9.35
C ALA A 19 -3.19 0.81 8.81
N VAL A 20 -4.12 1.12 7.91
CA VAL A 20 -4.73 0.14 7.02
C VAL A 20 -4.20 0.40 5.62
N VAL A 21 -3.59 -0.60 5.01
CA VAL A 21 -3.14 -0.57 3.61
C VAL A 21 -4.15 -1.37 2.80
N GLU A 22 -4.77 -0.75 1.81
CA GLU A 22 -5.70 -1.41 0.88
C GLU A 22 -5.13 -1.39 -0.52
N ILE A 23 -5.22 -2.52 -1.22
CA ILE A 23 -4.82 -2.65 -2.62
C ILE A 23 -6.09 -2.91 -3.45
N GLY A 24 -6.31 -2.07 -4.45
CA GLY A 24 -7.48 -2.14 -5.32
C GLY A 24 -7.17 -1.80 -6.77
N SER A 25 -8.21 -1.77 -7.59
CA SER A 25 -8.12 -1.47 -9.03
C SER A 25 -8.11 0.03 -9.34
N GLY A 26 -8.42 0.88 -8.36
CA GLY A 26 -8.48 2.33 -8.55
C GLY A 26 -8.63 3.10 -7.25
N VAL A 27 -8.69 4.43 -7.35
CA VAL A 27 -8.98 5.34 -6.25
C VAL A 27 -10.15 6.25 -6.59
N LYS A 28 -11.10 6.43 -5.66
CA LYS A 28 -12.23 7.36 -5.79
C LYS A 28 -12.38 8.14 -4.49
N GLN A 29 -12.29 9.48 -4.57
CA GLN A 29 -12.30 10.37 -3.39
C GLN A 29 -11.27 9.94 -2.33
N GLY A 30 -10.09 9.54 -2.79
CA GLY A 30 -9.01 9.05 -1.92
C GLY A 30 -9.15 7.62 -1.44
N ARG A 31 -10.29 6.93 -1.60
CA ARG A 31 -10.46 5.54 -1.15
C ARG A 31 -10.19 4.54 -2.26
N ALA A 32 -9.62 3.39 -1.91
CA ALA A 32 -9.48 2.29 -2.86
C ALA A 32 -10.87 1.79 -3.31
N VAL A 33 -10.99 1.48 -4.60
CA VAL A 33 -12.15 0.79 -5.17
C VAL A 33 -11.70 -0.55 -5.75
N GLY A 34 -12.60 -1.54 -5.78
CA GLY A 34 -12.27 -2.89 -6.23
C GLY A 34 -11.16 -3.52 -5.38
N VAL A 35 -11.21 -3.34 -4.06
CA VAL A 35 -10.20 -3.85 -3.11
C VAL A 35 -10.17 -5.38 -3.16
N PHE A 36 -8.98 -5.94 -3.39
CA PHE A 36 -8.75 -7.39 -3.42
C PHE A 36 -7.72 -7.85 -2.38
N ALA A 37 -6.95 -6.93 -1.79
CA ALA A 37 -6.04 -7.24 -0.68
C ALA A 37 -6.01 -6.10 0.35
N ARG A 38 -5.75 -6.45 1.61
CA ARG A 38 -5.71 -5.50 2.73
C ARG A 38 -4.76 -5.96 3.84
N HIS A 39 -3.98 -5.03 4.37
CA HIS A 39 -3.18 -5.20 5.60
C HIS A 39 -3.71 -4.25 6.69
N VAL A 40 -4.09 -4.79 7.85
CA VAL A 40 -4.71 -4.04 8.95
C VAL A 40 -3.77 -3.99 10.14
N GLY A 41 -3.74 -2.86 10.84
CA GLY A 41 -2.96 -2.74 12.07
C GLY A 41 -1.46 -2.63 11.82
N VAL A 42 -1.05 -2.17 10.64
CA VAL A 42 0.35 -1.97 10.30
C VAL A 42 0.87 -0.80 11.12
N THR A 43 1.79 -1.03 12.04
CA THR A 43 2.39 0.04 12.83
C THR A 43 3.28 0.92 11.95
N SER A 44 3.41 2.20 12.30
CA SER A 44 4.17 3.17 11.50
C SER A 44 5.64 2.77 11.26
N ASP A 45 6.28 2.09 12.21
CA ASP A 45 7.65 1.56 12.11
C ASP A 45 7.78 0.34 11.18
N LYS A 46 6.64 -0.33 10.91
CA LYS A 46 6.50 -1.48 10.02
C LYS A 46 5.92 -1.14 8.66
N LEU A 47 5.72 0.13 8.33
CA LEU A 47 5.28 0.56 7.01
C LEU A 47 6.44 1.24 6.26
N ARG A 48 6.89 0.63 5.16
CA ARG A 48 7.95 1.17 4.29
C ARG A 48 7.34 1.58 2.97
N VAL A 49 7.51 2.85 2.59
CA VAL A 49 6.89 3.44 1.41
C VAL A 49 7.97 4.12 0.58
N ASP A 50 8.28 3.51 -0.56
CA ASP A 50 9.33 3.94 -1.48
C ASP A 50 8.75 4.60 -2.75
N VAL A 51 7.49 5.04 -2.67
CA VAL A 51 6.74 5.71 -3.75
C VAL A 51 6.16 7.02 -3.24
N ALA A 52 5.97 7.97 -4.15
CA ALA A 52 5.21 9.18 -3.84
C ALA A 52 3.72 8.82 -3.66
N LEU A 53 3.15 9.21 -2.52
CA LEU A 53 1.71 9.10 -2.27
C LEU A 53 1.09 10.49 -2.19
N LYS A 54 -0.03 10.69 -2.90
CA LYS A 54 -0.88 11.86 -2.67
C LYS A 54 -1.58 11.72 -1.32
N SER A 55 -1.71 12.82 -0.60
CA SER A 55 -2.29 12.81 0.75
C SER A 55 -3.48 13.76 0.85
N THR A 56 -4.53 13.28 1.49
CA THR A 56 -5.77 14.01 1.80
C THR A 56 -6.17 13.70 3.23
N GLY A 57 -5.74 14.53 4.18
CA GLY A 57 -5.94 14.29 5.61
C GLY A 57 -5.19 13.04 6.09
N ASN A 58 -5.91 12.12 6.76
CA ASN A 58 -5.33 10.88 7.31
C ASN A 58 -5.15 9.77 6.26
N LEU A 59 -5.46 10.07 5.00
CA LEU A 59 -5.45 9.13 3.91
C LEU A 59 -4.33 9.53 2.94
N SER A 60 -3.56 8.54 2.51
CA SER A 60 -2.61 8.67 1.40
C SER A 60 -2.91 7.63 0.34
N TYR A 61 -2.62 7.90 -0.93
CA TYR A 61 -2.87 6.96 -2.03
C TYR A 61 -1.85 7.09 -3.16
N SER A 62 -1.61 6.01 -3.88
CA SER A 62 -0.81 6.02 -5.11
C SER A 62 -1.67 6.44 -6.31
N GLU A 63 -1.07 7.14 -7.27
CA GLU A 63 -1.71 7.41 -8.56
C GLU A 63 -1.34 6.39 -9.64
N GLU A 64 -0.32 5.60 -9.34
CA GLU A 64 0.20 4.55 -10.20
C GLU A 64 0.06 3.19 -9.52
N ILE A 65 0.10 2.13 -10.32
CA ILE A 65 0.13 0.75 -9.81
C ILE A 65 1.50 0.52 -9.14
N VAL A 66 1.47 0.00 -7.92
CA VAL A 66 2.66 -0.28 -7.10
C VAL A 66 2.67 -1.74 -6.65
N GLU A 67 3.82 -2.22 -6.20
CA GLU A 67 3.93 -3.52 -5.54
C GLU A 67 3.78 -3.37 -4.02
N VAL A 68 2.98 -4.25 -3.43
CA VAL A 68 2.82 -4.37 -1.98
C VAL A 68 3.14 -5.79 -1.55
N PHE A 69 4.02 -5.94 -0.57
CA PHE A 69 4.34 -7.24 -0.02
C PHE A 69 4.71 -7.12 1.46
N PRO A 70 4.24 -8.04 2.32
CA PRO A 70 4.72 -8.16 3.69
C PRO A 70 6.02 -8.98 3.74
N ASP A 71 6.88 -8.72 4.72
CA ASP A 71 7.94 -9.66 5.11
C ASP A 71 7.51 -10.58 6.27
N ASP A 72 8.35 -11.57 6.59
CA ASP A 72 8.10 -12.53 7.67
C ASP A 72 8.08 -11.88 9.08
N LYS A 73 8.46 -10.61 9.20
CA LYS A 73 8.45 -9.81 10.44
C LYS A 73 7.21 -8.91 10.53
N GLY A 74 6.33 -8.96 9.52
CA GLY A 74 5.11 -8.17 9.42
C GLY A 74 5.33 -6.72 8.96
N THR A 75 6.49 -6.40 8.40
CA THR A 75 6.73 -5.13 7.72
C THR A 75 6.03 -5.15 6.37
N VAL A 76 5.24 -4.12 6.06
CA VAL A 76 4.59 -3.95 4.76
C VAL A 76 5.40 -2.97 3.93
N TYR A 77 5.85 -3.41 2.75
CA TYR A 77 6.57 -2.59 1.79
C TYR A 77 5.62 -2.16 0.67
N ILE A 78 5.69 -0.89 0.28
CA ILE A 78 5.00 -0.31 -0.87
C ILE A 78 6.09 0.31 -1.75
N ARG A 79 6.32 -0.24 -2.95
CA ARG A 79 7.42 0.18 -3.83
C ARG A 79 6.96 0.29 -5.29
N PRO A 80 7.73 0.96 -6.17
CA PRO A 80 7.42 1.00 -7.59
C PRO A 80 7.31 -0.41 -8.18
N LEU A 81 6.52 -0.57 -9.23
CA LEU A 81 6.59 -1.78 -10.07
C LEU A 81 8.03 -1.99 -10.52
N GLN A 82 8.61 -3.14 -10.16
CA GLN A 82 9.85 -3.55 -10.78
C GLN A 82 9.51 -3.97 -12.20
N ASP A 83 9.96 -3.21 -13.19
CA ASP A 83 9.94 -3.67 -14.57
C ASP A 83 10.67 -5.02 -14.61
N VAL A 84 9.96 -6.05 -15.06
CA VAL A 84 10.57 -7.35 -15.36
C VAL A 84 11.32 -7.20 -16.69
N THR A 85 12.23 -6.23 -16.80
CA THR A 85 13.16 -6.13 -17.91
C THR A 85 14.28 -7.12 -17.61
N ASN A 86 14.03 -8.39 -17.94
CA ASN A 86 14.98 -9.43 -18.33
C ASN A 86 14.41 -10.82 -18.02
N LEU A 87 13.75 -11.42 -19.02
CA LEU A 87 13.86 -12.84 -19.35
C LEU A 87 13.81 -12.98 -20.88
#